data_AF-A0A9P7FYS5-F1
#
_entry.id   AF-A0A9P7FYS5-F1
#
_cell.length_a   1.000
_cell.length_b   1.000
_cell.length_c   1.000
_cell.angle_alpha   90.00
_cell.angle_beta   90.00
_cell.angle_gamma   90.00
#
_symmetry.space_group_name_H-M   'P 1'
#
loop_
_entity.id
_entity.type
_entity.pdbx_description
1 polymer ?
#
loop_
_entity_poly.entity_id
_entity_poly.type
_entity_poly.pdbx_seq_one_letter_code
_entity_poly.pdbx_strand_id
1 'polypeptide(L)'
;MASAGIIPGMITCVFSGGVAAFGLYLLTLCATYTHHRRSSFFAVSQLTFPSAAVFFDAAIAIKCFGVSISYLIIVKGLMPNVVQSFYHVLTPSSTHPPPWALNGANWITIFMVVLIPLAFLRRLDSLRHTSYVALFAVGAWRFCTAARVV
;
A
#
# COMPACT_ATOMS: atom_id res chain seq x y z
N MET A 1 7.89 -18.02 -6.36
CA MET A 1 7.11 -18.54 -7.50
C MET A 1 7.24 -17.55 -8.65
N ALA A 2 8.27 -17.68 -9.48
CA ALA A 2 8.34 -16.99 -10.77
C ALA A 2 7.67 -17.91 -11.81
N SER A 3 6.34 -17.99 -11.76
CA SER A 3 5.58 -18.97 -12.56
C SER A 3 5.36 -18.56 -14.01
N ALA A 4 5.55 -17.28 -14.34
CA ALA A 4 5.62 -16.75 -15.69
C ALA A 4 7.04 -16.21 -15.87
N GLY A 5 7.80 -16.72 -16.84
CA GLY A 5 9.19 -16.29 -17.07
C GLY A 5 9.35 -14.77 -17.24
N ILE A 6 10.61 -14.31 -17.28
CA ILE A 6 10.94 -12.87 -17.35
C ILE A 6 10.24 -12.17 -18.54
N ILE A 7 10.20 -12.83 -19.70
CA ILE A 7 9.60 -12.29 -20.92
C ILE A 7 8.08 -12.06 -20.77
N PRO A 8 7.24 -13.06 -20.41
CA PRO A 8 5.81 -12.83 -20.20
C PRO A 8 5.52 -11.90 -19.01
N GLY A 9 6.37 -11.88 -17.98
CA GLY A 9 6.27 -10.92 -16.88
C GLY A 9 6.43 -9.47 -17.33
N MET A 10 7.41 -9.19 -18.19
CA MET A 10 7.61 -7.85 -18.76
C MET A 10 6.42 -7.41 -19.62
N ILE A 11 5.91 -8.29 -20.50
CA ILE A 11 4.78 -7.98 -21.38
C ILE A 11 3.52 -7.65 -20.56
N THR A 12 3.19 -8.48 -19.58
CA THR A 12 2.01 -8.26 -18.72
C THR A 12 2.14 -7.01 -17.84
N CYS A 13 3.34 -6.68 -17.39
CA CYS A 13 3.61 -5.46 -16.63
C CYS A 13 3.40 -4.20 -17.48
N VAL A 14 3.97 -4.16 -18.70
CA VAL A 14 3.78 -3.05 -19.65
C VAL A 14 2.32 -2.91 -20.04
N PHE A 15 1.64 -4.02 -20.35
CA PHE A 15 0.23 -4.02 -20.71
C PHE A 15 -0.65 -3.49 -19.56
N SER A 16 -0.45 -3.99 -18.35
CA SER A 16 -1.18 -3.54 -17.15
C SER A 16 -0.92 -2.05 -16.87
N GLY A 17 0.33 -1.61 -16.99
CA GLY A 17 0.71 -0.19 -16.87
C GLY A 17 0.01 0.69 -17.91
N GLY A 18 -0.05 0.24 -19.17
CA GLY A 18 -0.75 0.92 -20.24
C GLY A 18 -2.26 1.05 -19.98
N VAL A 19 -2.91 -0.04 -19.59
CA VAL A 19 -4.34 -0.05 -19.23
C VAL A 19 -4.61 0.85 -18.03
N ALA A 20 -3.75 0.83 -17.01
CA ALA A 20 -3.89 1.70 -15.84
C ALA A 20 -3.74 3.19 -16.21
N ALA A 21 -2.75 3.54 -17.02
CA ALA A 21 -2.52 4.91 -17.48
C ALA A 21 -3.70 5.42 -18.34
N PHE A 22 -4.18 4.60 -19.27
CA PHE A 22 -5.35 4.92 -20.08
C PHE A 22 -6.61 5.12 -19.23
N GLY A 23 -6.85 4.25 -18.24
CA GLY A 23 -7.94 4.41 -17.28
C GLY A 23 -7.84 5.72 -16.50
N LEU A 24 -6.65 6.05 -15.97
CA LEU A 24 -6.43 7.29 -15.23
C LEU A 24 -6.62 8.54 -16.11
N TYR A 25 -6.23 8.46 -17.38
CA TYR A 25 -6.42 9.53 -18.35
C TYR A 25 -7.91 9.83 -18.58
N LEU A 26 -8.72 8.81 -18.87
CA LEU A 26 -10.16 8.97 -19.04
C LEU A 26 -10.82 9.57 -17.80
N LEU A 27 -10.44 9.11 -16.61
CA LEU A 27 -10.97 9.62 -15.34
C LEU A 27 -10.62 11.08 -15.10
N THR A 28 -9.40 11.49 -15.46
CA THR A 28 -8.97 12.88 -15.34
C THR A 28 -9.78 13.78 -16.27
N LEU A 29 -10.04 13.33 -17.51
CA LEU A 29 -10.93 14.04 -18.43
C LEU A 29 -12.34 14.15 -17.86
N CYS A 30 -12.94 13.08 -17.33
CA CYS A 30 -14.27 13.16 -16.74
C CYS A 30 -14.33 14.06 -15.50
N ALA A 31 -13.26 14.12 -14.70
CA ALA A 31 -13.20 14.96 -13.51
C ALA A 31 -13.27 16.46 -13.83
N THR A 32 -12.78 16.92 -14.98
CA THR A 32 -12.85 18.34 -15.38
C THR A 32 -14.26 18.79 -15.75
N TYR A 33 -15.15 17.86 -16.11
CA TYR A 33 -16.55 18.15 -16.42
C TYR A 33 -17.46 18.20 -15.19
N THR A 34 -16.94 17.89 -13.98
CA THR A 34 -17.75 17.93 -12.75
C THR A 34 -17.76 19.30 -12.09
N HIS A 35 -18.95 19.83 -11.82
CA HIS A 35 -19.14 21.17 -11.27
C HIS A 35 -19.18 21.16 -9.72
N HIS A 36 -18.05 20.93 -9.06
CA HIS A 36 -17.82 21.35 -7.66
C HIS A 36 -16.36 21.15 -7.24
N ARG A 37 -15.92 21.87 -6.20
CA ARG A 37 -14.56 21.86 -5.60
C ARG A 37 -14.12 20.51 -4.99
N ARG A 38 -14.81 19.40 -5.27
CA ARG A 38 -14.52 18.03 -4.80
C ARG A 38 -14.96 16.99 -5.85
N SER A 39 -14.15 16.81 -6.88
CA SER A 39 -14.34 15.75 -7.89
C SER A 39 -13.95 14.39 -7.30
N SER A 40 -14.86 13.75 -6.57
CA SER A 40 -14.73 12.33 -6.23
C SER A 40 -15.21 11.47 -7.39
N PHE A 41 -14.60 10.30 -7.60
CA PHE A 41 -15.01 9.32 -8.62
C PHE A 41 -16.51 8.98 -8.56
N PHE A 42 -17.06 8.97 -7.34
CA PHE A 42 -18.48 8.78 -7.07
C PHE A 42 -19.37 9.91 -7.63
N ALA A 43 -18.90 11.17 -7.54
CA ALA A 43 -19.63 12.32 -8.08
C ALA A 43 -19.63 12.32 -9.61
N VAL A 44 -18.54 11.87 -10.24
CA VAL A 44 -18.43 11.70 -11.69
C VAL A 44 -19.39 10.60 -12.18
N SER A 45 -19.42 9.45 -11.50
CA SER A 45 -20.24 8.31 -11.90
C SER A 45 -21.74 8.55 -11.69
N GLN A 46 -22.13 9.34 -10.69
CA GLN A 46 -23.53 9.75 -10.48
C GLN A 46 -24.08 10.62 -11.62
N LEU A 47 -23.24 11.39 -12.31
CA LEU A 47 -23.66 12.25 -13.43
C LEU A 47 -23.94 11.47 -14.71
N THR A 48 -23.22 10.36 -14.96
CA THR A 48 -23.36 9.57 -16.18
C THR A 48 -24.39 8.44 -16.04
N PHE A 49 -24.39 7.70 -14.93
CA PHE A 49 -25.34 6.60 -14.67
C PHE A 49 -25.51 6.33 -13.16
N PRO A 50 -26.62 6.74 -12.52
CA PRO A 50 -26.77 6.70 -11.06
C PRO A 50 -26.81 5.28 -10.47
N SER A 51 -27.37 4.29 -11.17
CA SER A 51 -27.40 2.89 -10.69
C SER A 51 -26.05 2.17 -10.81
N ALA A 52 -25.20 2.55 -11.76
CA ALA A 52 -23.90 1.91 -11.97
C ALA A 52 -22.80 2.47 -11.04
N ALA A 53 -22.98 3.71 -10.55
CA ALA A 53 -22.05 4.38 -9.65
C ALA A 53 -21.70 3.57 -8.40
N VAL A 54 -22.70 2.90 -7.81
CA VAL A 54 -22.53 2.08 -6.59
C VAL A 54 -21.65 0.86 -6.84
N PHE A 55 -21.78 0.22 -8.01
CA PHE A 55 -20.97 -0.96 -8.35
C PHE A 55 -19.50 -0.58 -8.53
N PHE A 56 -19.22 0.57 -9.13
CA PHE A 56 -17.85 1.08 -9.28
C PHE A 56 -17.21 1.43 -7.94
N ASP A 57 -17.94 2.12 -7.05
CA ASP A 57 -17.42 2.46 -5.72
C ASP A 57 -17.17 1.21 -4.87
N ALA A 58 -18.08 0.22 -4.94
CA ALA A 58 -17.89 -1.08 -4.30
C ALA A 58 -16.66 -1.83 -4.83
N ALA A 59 -16.42 -1.82 -6.15
CA ALA A 59 -15.24 -2.47 -6.74
C ALA A 59 -13.93 -1.82 -6.25
N ILE A 60 -13.89 -0.49 -6.13
CA ILE A 60 -12.73 0.24 -5.61
C ILE A 60 -12.53 -0.09 -4.12
N ALA A 61 -13.62 -0.11 -3.34
CA ALA A 61 -13.57 -0.47 -1.93
C ALA A 61 -13.00 -1.88 -1.71
N ILE A 62 -13.47 -2.88 -2.48
CA ILE A 62 -12.98 -4.27 -2.40
C ILE A 62 -11.49 -4.35 -2.75
N LYS A 63 -11.05 -3.68 -3.83
CA LYS A 63 -9.63 -3.64 -4.21
C LYS A 63 -8.76 -3.02 -3.11
N CYS A 64 -9.17 -1.87 -2.58
CA CYS A 64 -8.42 -1.16 -1.55
C CYS A 64 -8.34 -2.00 -0.27
N PHE A 65 -9.44 -2.64 0.12
CA PHE A 65 -9.47 -3.58 1.24
C PHE A 65 -8.49 -4.75 1.04
N GLY A 66 -8.44 -5.33 -0.15
CA GLY A 66 -7.50 -6.40 -0.49
C GLY A 66 -6.02 -5.97 -0.40
N VAL A 67 -5.70 -4.76 -0.87
CA VAL A 67 -4.35 -4.20 -0.75
C VAL A 67 -3.97 -3.95 0.72
N SER A 68 -4.88 -3.40 1.52
CA SER A 68 -4.67 -3.19 2.96
C SER A 68 -4.42 -4.51 3.72
N ILE A 69 -5.21 -5.56 3.45
CA ILE A 69 -5.01 -6.89 4.06
C ILE A 69 -3.66 -7.47 3.65
N SER A 70 -3.29 -7.35 2.37
CA SER A 70 -2.01 -7.87 1.86
C SER A 70 -0.82 -7.24 2.60
N TYR A 71 -0.86 -5.94 2.86
CA TYR A 71 0.17 -5.27 3.66
C TYR A 71 0.20 -5.76 5.11
N LEU A 72 -0.95 -6.01 5.74
CA LEU A 72 -1.01 -6.58 7.10
C LEU A 72 -0.37 -7.97 7.19
N ILE A 73 -0.59 -8.81 6.19
CA ILE A 73 0.02 -10.15 6.12
C ILE A 73 1.54 -10.05 5.97
N ILE A 74 2.04 -9.12 5.15
CA ILE A 74 3.47 -8.88 4.99
C ILE A 74 4.10 -8.41 6.31
N VAL A 75 3.46 -7.45 6.99
CA VAL A 75 3.93 -6.93 8.28
C VAL A 75 4.00 -8.02 9.35
N LYS A 76 3.02 -8.93 9.39
CA LYS A 76 3.02 -10.11 10.29
C LYS A 76 4.32 -10.92 10.18
N GLY A 77 4.81 -11.14 8.96
CA GLY A 77 6.01 -11.92 8.70
C GLY A 77 7.31 -11.15 8.89
N LEU A 78 7.31 -9.84 8.61
CA LEU A 78 8.52 -9.02 8.68
C LEU A 78 8.83 -8.54 10.11
N MET A 79 7.82 -8.21 10.92
CA MET A 79 8.02 -7.67 12.27
C MET A 79 8.92 -8.51 13.19
N PRO A 80 8.75 -9.84 13.33
CA PRO A 80 9.63 -10.62 14.20
C PRO A 80 11.10 -10.60 13.73
N ASN A 81 11.35 -10.59 12.42
CA ASN A 81 12.70 -10.49 11.86
C ASN A 81 13.33 -9.11 12.13
N VAL A 82 12.55 -8.05 12.00
CA VAL A 82 12.98 -6.68 12.32
C VAL A 82 13.34 -6.57 13.79
N VAL A 83 12.49 -7.06 14.68
CA VAL A 83 12.73 -7.07 16.13
C VAL A 83 14.02 -7.81 16.46
N GLN A 84 14.21 -9.03 15.93
CA GLN A 84 15.45 -9.78 16.12
C GLN A 84 16.70 -9.02 15.66
N SER A 85 16.61 -8.30 14.55
CA SER A 85 17.72 -7.51 14.01
C SER A 85 18.04 -6.30 14.90
N PHE A 86 17.04 -5.61 15.43
CA PHE A 86 17.24 -4.52 16.38
C PHE A 86 17.84 -5.00 17.71
N TYR A 87 17.41 -6.14 18.23
CA TYR A 87 17.95 -6.71 19.47
C TYR A 87 19.44 -7.06 19.34
N HIS A 88 19.87 -7.55 18.18
CA HIS A 88 21.28 -7.86 17.90
C HIS A 88 22.17 -6.61 17.83
N VAL A 89 21.61 -5.43 17.51
CA VAL A 89 22.38 -4.18 17.35
C VAL A 89 22.37 -3.33 18.63
N LEU A 90 21.28 -3.34 19.40
CA LEU A 90 21.12 -2.45 20.56
C LEU A 90 21.44 -3.11 21.92
N THR A 91 21.56 -4.43 22.03
CA THR A 91 21.62 -5.12 23.33
C THR A 91 22.85 -6.04 23.45
N PRO A 92 23.56 -6.08 24.59
CA PRO A 92 24.59 -7.09 24.86
C PRO A 92 24.01 -8.52 24.87
N SER A 93 24.85 -9.51 24.55
CA SER A 93 24.52 -10.93 24.28
C SER A 93 23.78 -11.72 25.38
N SER A 94 23.34 -11.09 26.46
CA SER A 94 22.71 -11.69 27.64
C SER A 94 21.20 -11.44 27.75
N THR A 95 20.60 -10.59 26.90
CA THR A 95 19.16 -10.29 26.96
C THR A 95 18.42 -10.97 25.82
N HIS A 96 17.72 -12.06 26.12
CA HIS A 96 16.89 -12.76 25.16
C HIS A 96 15.65 -11.91 24.80
N PRO A 97 15.28 -11.80 23.50
CA PRO A 97 14.07 -11.11 23.10
C PRO A 97 12.84 -11.81 23.69
N PRO A 98 11.88 -11.06 24.24
CA PRO A 98 10.74 -11.67 24.89
C PRO A 98 9.85 -12.44 23.88
N PRO A 99 9.30 -13.62 24.25
CA PRO A 99 8.58 -14.50 23.34
C PRO A 99 7.31 -13.88 22.75
N TRP A 100 6.72 -12.89 23.43
CA TRP A 100 5.55 -12.15 22.93
C TRP A 100 5.87 -11.22 21.75
N ALA A 101 7.12 -10.74 21.62
CA ALA A 101 7.56 -9.87 20.53
C ALA A 101 7.95 -10.65 19.27
N LEU A 102 8.19 -11.94 19.39
CA LEU A 102 8.46 -12.86 18.26
C LEU A 102 7.16 -13.40 17.63
N ASN A 103 6.02 -13.24 18.31
CA ASN A 103 4.74 -13.71 17.80
C ASN A 103 4.11 -12.70 16.84
N GLY A 104 4.06 -13.04 15.54
CA GLY A 104 3.47 -12.18 14.51
C GLY A 104 1.99 -11.85 14.72
N ALA A 105 1.23 -12.71 15.43
CA ALA A 105 -0.17 -12.45 15.74
C ALA A 105 -0.35 -11.22 16.65
N ASN A 106 0.55 -11.01 17.60
CA ASN A 106 0.53 -9.84 18.49
C ASN A 106 0.84 -8.55 17.71
N TRP A 107 1.70 -8.63 16.70
CA TRP A 107 1.96 -7.49 15.83
C TRP A 107 0.72 -7.10 15.02
N ILE A 108 -0.01 -8.07 14.47
CA ILE A 108 -1.26 -7.77 13.75
C ILE A 108 -2.26 -7.04 14.64
N THR A 109 -2.46 -7.48 15.89
CA THR A 109 -3.43 -6.84 16.80
C THR A 109 -3.03 -5.41 17.12
N ILE A 110 -1.74 -5.15 17.35
CA ILE A 110 -1.21 -3.79 17.56
C ILE A 110 -1.45 -2.91 16.32
N PHE A 111 -1.12 -3.40 15.12
CA PHE A 111 -1.34 -2.64 13.88
C PHE A 111 -2.83 -2.41 13.61
N MET A 112 -3.71 -3.37 13.90
CA MET A 112 -5.16 -3.20 13.83
C MET A 112 -5.64 -2.06 14.73
N VAL A 113 -5.20 -2.02 15.99
CA VAL A 113 -5.55 -0.96 16.95
C VAL A 113 -5.10 0.42 16.46
N VAL A 114 -3.96 0.51 15.77
CA VAL A 114 -3.46 1.78 15.21
C VAL A 114 -4.15 2.16 13.90
N LEU A 115 -4.50 1.18 13.04
CA LEU A 115 -5.13 1.44 11.75
C LEU A 115 -6.60 1.84 11.86
N ILE A 116 -7.33 1.32 12.85
CA ILE A 116 -8.75 1.66 13.10
C ILE A 116 -8.97 3.18 13.29
N PRO A 117 -8.27 3.88 14.21
CA PRO A 117 -8.43 5.32 14.36
C PRO A 117 -7.93 6.08 13.13
N LEU A 118 -6.90 5.56 12.45
CA LEU A 118 -6.37 6.16 11.23
C LEU A 118 -7.38 6.11 10.07
N ALA A 119 -8.19 5.05 9.97
CA ALA A 119 -9.25 4.91 8.98
C ALA A 119 -10.43 5.88 9.20
N PHE A 120 -10.60 6.37 10.44
CA PHE A 120 -11.65 7.34 10.79
C PHE A 120 -11.25 8.80 10.57
N LEU A 121 -9.99 9.09 10.23
CA LEU A 121 -9.54 10.46 9.98
C LEU A 121 -10.12 11.01 8.66
N ARG A 122 -11.00 12.01 8.77
CA ARG A 122 -11.60 12.74 7.64
C ARG A 122 -10.63 13.62 6.84
N ARG A 123 -9.41 13.87 7.34
CA ARG A 123 -8.37 14.66 6.65
C ARG A 123 -7.13 13.81 6.37
N LEU A 124 -6.78 13.72 5.09
CA LEU A 124 -5.70 12.89 4.53
C LEU A 124 -4.31 13.55 4.57
N ASP A 125 -4.13 14.69 5.26
CA ASP A 125 -2.85 15.42 5.27
C ASP A 125 -1.70 14.60 5.87
N SER A 126 -1.99 13.71 6.84
CA SER A 126 -0.97 12.85 7.45
C SER A 126 -0.39 11.80 6.50
N LEU A 127 -1.13 11.40 5.44
CA LEU A 127 -0.68 10.40 4.48
C LEU A 127 0.45 10.91 3.59
N ARG A 128 0.51 12.23 3.38
CA ARG A 128 1.55 12.86 2.56
C ARG A 128 2.95 12.58 3.15
N HIS A 129 3.07 12.63 4.48
CA HIS A 129 4.30 12.27 5.18
C HIS A 129 4.68 10.81 4.97
N THR A 130 3.72 9.89 5.03
CA THR A 130 3.94 8.46 4.75
C THR A 130 4.40 8.22 3.31
N SER A 131 3.82 8.94 2.33
CA SER A 131 4.26 8.88 0.93
C SER A 131 5.70 9.39 0.76
N TYR A 132 6.10 10.47 1.43
CA TYR A 132 7.48 10.95 1.39
C TYR A 132 8.46 9.92 1.98
N VAL A 133 8.12 9.32 3.13
CA VAL A 133 8.95 8.27 3.76
C VAL A 133 9.07 7.05 2.85
N ALA A 134 7.98 6.64 2.20
CA ALA A 134 7.99 5.51 1.26
C ALA A 134 8.90 5.76 0.05
N LEU A 135 8.87 6.97 -0.53
CA LEU A 135 9.76 7.35 -1.64
C LEU A 135 11.23 7.34 -1.21
N PHE A 136 11.53 7.86 -0.01
CA PHE A 136 12.88 7.82 0.54
C PHE A 136 13.37 6.39 0.79
N ALA A 137 12.51 5.53 1.34
CA ALA A 137 12.84 4.12 1.59
C ALA A 137 13.17 3.37 0.30
N VAL A 138 12.40 3.59 -0.78
CA VAL A 138 12.69 2.99 -2.10
C VAL A 138 14.00 3.53 -2.68
N GLY A 139 14.25 4.84 -2.56
CA GLY A 139 15.51 5.46 -2.96
C GLY A 139 16.71 4.86 -2.23
N ALA A 140 16.62 4.77 -0.90
CA ALA A 140 17.65 4.17 -0.05
C ALA A 140 17.87 2.68 -0.36
N TRP A 141 16.80 1.92 -0.57
CA TRP A 141 16.90 0.51 -0.95
C TRP A 141 17.57 0.33 -2.31
N ARG A 142 17.23 1.14 -3.31
CA ARG A 142 17.90 1.15 -4.62
C ARG A 142 19.38 1.48 -4.49
N PHE A 143 19.73 2.46 -3.65
CA PHE A 143 21.13 2.81 -3.40
C PHE A 143 21.89 1.67 -2.72
N CYS A 144 21.34 1.07 -1.66
CA CYS A 144 21.97 -0.04 -0.96
C CYS A 144 22.10 -1.30 -1.83
N THR A 145 21.18 -1.51 -2.76
CA THR A 145 21.25 -2.62 -3.73
C THR A 145 22.31 -2.34 -4.79
N ALA A 146 22.38 -1.11 -5.32
CA ALA A 146 23.42 -0.70 -6.27
C ALA A 146 24.83 -0.80 -5.67
N ALA A 147 25.00 -0.40 -4.41
CA ALA A 147 26.27 -0.49 -3.67
C ALA A 147 26.67 -1.94 -3.30
N ARG A 148 25.77 -2.91 -3.43
CA ARG A 148 26.07 -4.34 -3.22
C ARG A 148 26.42 -5.08 -4.50
N VAL A 149 26.22 -4.44 -5.66
CA VAL A 149 26.49 -4.98 -7.00
C VAL A 149 27.77 -4.38 -7.61
N VAL A 150 28.28 -3.27 -7.06
CA VAL A 150 29.62 -2.71 -7.33
C VAL A 150 30.59 -3.26 -6.29
#